data_AF-A0A8T3P8L7-F1
#
_entry.id   AF-A0A8T3P8L7-F1
#
_cell.length_a   1.000
_cell.length_b   1.000
_cell.length_c   1.000
_cell.angle_alpha   90.00
_cell.angle_beta   90.00
_cell.angle_gamma   90.00
#
_symmetry.space_group_name_H-M   'P 1'
#
loop_
_entity.id
_entity.type
_entity.pdbx_description
1 polymer ?
#
loop_
_entity_poly.entity_id
_entity_poly.type
_entity_poly.pdbx_seq_one_letter_code
_entity_poly.pdbx_strand_id
1 'polypeptide(L)'
;MRTDSLWAAIARSGGIAHVGLKAPDRRRGIYNGGRLVSMPEQARGEAAVLAIAGVSLERRHHRLAFVDYVEPALLPQEEGFAEETTSLMDSGCAYPGWGSGTHYFENGDMIPHRFGLMGIEKAWTRSRGQGVVIGVADTGLDYTQEELTTSFSAGFSTGRVMRAWSTLAPAYSTRPAWDGSCSHGSRMAGLITAPRNGASTVGVAHESDLIAVRFTDGIVDVDAWNAVLAIDYIGWGHNDLSYRRVLPIAWRSAPSGMLSDWMDYYHDMGVLFIGAVGQSVCQNWFRGVAWPARKDNVIAVAGVEDNNDLPCRMHRGPETDMAALMDYPVPAEFTGQIAEVKESSSATAVVAGVAALIWARHPTWTRNQVRDRIYQSGQHYPNRDERRGYGIINAFRAVGGFESLWVDAPSYVNPGETYTASAYPRGDGPFTYQWSNGATTASTTYNVGWGGWQGIWVQVTDQVEGLSRSATATVTAGSEPGPSCDPNLDPFCPA
;
A
#
# COMPACT_ATOMS: atom_id res chain seq x y z
N MET A 1 -12.75 21.07 22.39
CA MET A 1 -13.37 22.27 21.78
C MET A 1 -14.30 22.92 22.79
N ARG A 2 -14.18 24.23 23.03
CA ARG A 2 -15.13 24.96 23.88
C ARG A 2 -16.52 24.87 23.22
N THR A 3 -17.56 24.63 24.01
CA THR A 3 -18.94 24.33 23.56
C THR A 3 -19.53 25.33 22.56
N ASP A 4 -19.04 26.57 22.56
CA ASP A 4 -19.51 27.64 21.68
C ASP A 4 -19.03 27.46 20.21
N SER A 5 -17.96 26.70 19.98
CA SER A 5 -17.43 26.46 18.63
C SER A 5 -18.18 25.35 17.87
N LEU A 6 -18.74 24.36 18.58
CA LEU A 6 -19.45 23.22 17.98
C LEU A 6 -20.79 23.64 17.38
N TRP A 7 -21.61 24.38 18.14
CA TRP A 7 -22.93 24.82 17.66
C TRP A 7 -22.82 25.83 16.53
N ALA A 8 -21.81 26.71 16.58
CA ALA A 8 -21.49 27.59 15.48
C ALA A 8 -21.06 26.81 14.23
N ALA A 9 -20.32 25.70 14.39
CA ALA A 9 -19.93 24.84 13.28
C ALA A 9 -21.12 24.06 12.68
N ILE A 10 -22.03 23.56 13.52
CA ILE A 10 -23.27 22.88 13.09
C ILE A 10 -24.21 23.86 12.36
N ALA A 11 -24.32 25.10 12.83
CA ALA A 11 -25.10 26.12 12.14
C ALA A 11 -24.51 26.44 10.75
N ARG A 12 -23.18 26.44 10.62
CA ARG A 12 -22.48 26.63 9.34
C ARG A 12 -22.62 25.43 8.38
N SER A 13 -22.86 24.22 8.89
CA SER A 13 -23.18 23.03 8.07
C SER A 13 -24.67 22.91 7.70
N GLY A 14 -25.39 24.04 7.63
CA GLY A 14 -26.82 24.05 7.33
C GLY A 14 -27.69 23.44 8.44
N GLY A 15 -27.17 23.32 9.67
CA GLY A 15 -27.85 22.68 10.80
C GLY A 15 -27.71 21.15 10.84
N ILE A 16 -26.97 20.54 9.92
CA ILE A 16 -26.81 19.09 9.84
C ILE A 16 -25.59 18.66 10.66
N ALA A 17 -25.74 17.62 11.46
CA ALA A 17 -24.66 17.05 12.24
C ALA A 17 -24.71 15.52 12.20
N HIS A 18 -23.58 14.85 12.40
CA HIS A 18 -23.53 13.40 12.59
C HIS A 18 -23.61 13.06 14.08
N VAL A 19 -24.16 11.89 14.40
CA VAL A 19 -24.21 11.33 15.76
C VAL A 19 -23.62 9.94 15.72
N GLY A 20 -22.49 9.73 16.39
CA GLY A 20 -21.96 8.39 16.62
C GLY A 20 -22.77 7.67 17.69
N LEU A 21 -23.22 6.46 17.39
CA LEU A 21 -23.92 5.58 18.34
C LEU A 21 -22.96 4.48 18.80
N LYS A 22 -22.98 4.12 20.09
CA LYS A 22 -22.11 3.06 20.62
C LYS A 22 -22.49 1.67 20.09
N ALA A 23 -21.49 0.89 19.66
CA ALA A 23 -21.65 -0.47 19.13
C ALA A 23 -22.30 -1.47 20.13
N PRO A 24 -22.98 -2.54 19.66
CA PRO A 24 -23.74 -3.49 20.50
C PRO A 24 -22.90 -4.37 21.44
N ASP A 25 -21.62 -4.59 21.11
CA ASP A 25 -20.70 -5.56 21.71
C ASP A 25 -19.53 -4.92 22.50
N ARG A 26 -19.30 -3.61 22.34
CA ARG A 26 -18.58 -2.82 23.35
C ARG A 26 -19.48 -2.69 24.59
N ARG A 27 -19.10 -3.42 25.64
CA ARG A 27 -19.85 -3.56 26.91
C ARG A 27 -20.46 -2.24 27.41
N ARG A 28 -21.79 -2.19 27.33
CA ARG A 28 -22.67 -1.31 28.10
C ARG A 28 -22.54 -1.67 29.58
N GLY A 29 -22.34 -0.69 30.46
CA GLY A 29 -22.25 -0.92 31.90
C GLY A 29 -22.60 0.32 32.72
N ILE A 30 -23.67 0.20 33.49
CA ILE A 30 -24.10 1.12 34.55
C ILE A 30 -23.09 1.05 35.73
N TYR A 31 -22.86 2.18 36.41
CA TYR A 31 -22.26 2.19 37.74
C TYR A 31 -23.32 1.81 38.80
N ASN A 32 -23.00 0.82 39.64
CA ASN A 32 -23.72 0.41 40.86
C ASN A 32 -25.10 -0.27 40.69
N GLY A 33 -25.11 -1.39 39.97
CA GLY A 33 -26.05 -2.51 40.20
C GLY A 33 -27.55 -2.21 40.07
N GLY A 34 -28.11 -2.31 38.86
CA GLY A 34 -29.55 -2.55 38.70
C GLY A 34 -30.21 -2.11 37.39
N ARG A 35 -30.66 -3.12 36.63
CA ARG A 35 -31.86 -3.21 35.74
C ARG A 35 -31.95 -2.42 34.41
N LEU A 36 -32.44 -3.17 33.41
CA LEU A 36 -32.87 -2.74 32.07
C LEU A 36 -34.04 -1.74 32.15
N VAL A 37 -33.99 -0.66 31.36
CA VAL A 37 -35.12 0.25 31.14
C VAL A 37 -35.89 -0.23 29.91
N SER A 38 -37.21 -0.33 30.02
CA SER A 38 -38.10 -0.87 28.99
C SER A 38 -38.40 0.16 27.88
N MET A 39 -38.76 -0.29 26.67
CA MET A 39 -39.17 0.58 25.55
C MET A 39 -40.21 1.67 25.93
N PRO A 40 -41.20 1.41 26.81
CA PRO A 40 -42.14 2.43 27.30
C PRO A 40 -41.54 3.52 28.20
N GLU A 41 -40.39 3.28 28.82
CA GLU A 41 -39.68 4.28 29.62
C GLU A 41 -38.76 5.14 28.75
N GLN A 42 -38.24 4.60 27.63
CA GLN A 42 -37.61 5.38 26.56
C GLN A 42 -38.57 6.39 25.93
N ALA A 43 -39.78 5.95 25.57
CA ALA A 43 -40.80 6.81 24.99
C ALA A 43 -41.23 7.96 25.94
N ARG A 44 -41.24 7.72 27.26
CA ARG A 44 -41.53 8.75 28.27
C ARG A 44 -40.43 9.80 28.40
N GLY A 45 -39.16 9.42 28.18
CA GLY A 45 -38.03 10.34 28.13
C GLY A 45 -38.07 11.28 26.93
N GLU A 46 -38.39 10.74 25.74
CA GLU A 46 -38.55 11.54 24.51
C GLU A 46 -39.71 12.54 24.62
N ALA A 47 -40.85 12.11 25.16
CA ALA A 47 -42.02 12.95 25.37
C ALA A 47 -41.76 14.12 26.34
N ALA A 48 -40.95 13.92 27.38
CA ALA A 48 -40.61 14.97 28.35
C ALA A 48 -39.70 16.06 27.75
N VAL A 49 -38.84 15.72 26.77
CA VAL A 49 -37.96 16.68 26.08
C VAL A 49 -38.73 17.54 25.08
N LEU A 50 -39.75 16.99 24.44
CA LEU A 50 -40.63 17.69 23.50
C LEU A 50 -41.62 18.67 24.17
N ALA A 51 -41.83 18.58 25.49
CA ALA A 51 -42.81 19.39 26.22
C ALA A 51 -42.29 20.76 26.71
N ILE A 52 -41.02 21.10 26.47
CA ILE A 52 -40.42 22.39 26.87
C ILE A 52 -40.67 23.43 25.76
N ALA A 53 -41.42 24.49 26.07
CA ALA A 53 -41.80 25.51 25.09
C ALA A 53 -40.59 26.23 24.47
N GLY A 54 -40.54 26.28 23.13
CA GLY A 54 -39.44 26.89 22.36
C GLY A 54 -38.30 25.93 21.96
N VAL A 55 -38.45 24.63 22.22
CA VAL A 55 -37.52 23.58 21.77
C VAL A 55 -38.18 22.78 20.64
N SER A 56 -37.58 22.77 19.45
CA SER A 56 -37.72 21.69 18.48
C SER A 56 -36.51 20.77 18.59
N LEU A 57 -36.72 19.45 18.74
CA LEU A 57 -35.66 18.45 18.56
C LEU A 57 -35.28 18.47 17.06
N GLU A 58 -34.00 18.48 16.69
CA GLU A 58 -33.11 17.34 16.89
C GLU A 58 -31.79 17.74 17.55
N ARG A 59 -31.74 17.80 18.88
CA ARG A 59 -30.58 17.41 19.74
C ARG A 59 -30.67 18.07 21.10
N ARG A 60 -30.68 17.25 22.14
CA ARG A 60 -29.84 17.48 23.32
C ARG A 60 -29.01 16.23 23.56
N HIS A 61 -27.90 16.11 22.85
CA HIS A 61 -27.02 14.96 22.96
C HIS A 61 -25.60 15.38 23.32
N HIS A 62 -25.40 15.72 24.59
CA HIS A 62 -24.08 15.54 25.21
C HIS A 62 -24.14 14.66 26.46
N ARG A 63 -25.31 14.06 26.78
CA ARG A 63 -25.47 13.22 27.98
C ARG A 63 -26.49 12.08 27.83
N LEU A 64 -26.85 11.64 26.61
CA LEU A 64 -27.57 10.37 26.50
C LEU A 64 -26.56 9.22 26.48
N ALA A 65 -26.80 8.21 27.30
CA ALA A 65 -25.85 7.14 27.59
C ALA A 65 -25.43 6.29 26.36
N PHE A 66 -26.10 6.46 25.22
CA PHE A 66 -25.87 5.74 23.96
C PHE A 66 -25.21 6.57 22.85
N VAL A 67 -25.07 7.89 23.03
CA VAL A 67 -24.37 8.76 22.05
C VAL A 67 -22.90 8.84 22.43
N ASP A 68 -22.02 8.56 21.47
CA ASP A 68 -20.56 8.57 21.66
C ASP A 68 -19.95 9.93 21.30
N TYR A 69 -20.34 10.50 20.15
CA TYR A 69 -19.96 11.87 19.76
C TYR A 69 -21.03 12.55 18.91
N VAL A 70 -20.92 13.86 18.83
CA VAL A 70 -21.69 14.75 17.94
C VAL A 70 -20.70 15.65 17.23
N GLU A 71 -20.66 15.58 15.91
CA GLU A 71 -19.80 16.41 15.05
C GLU A 71 -20.62 17.06 13.93
N PRO A 72 -20.26 18.26 13.46
CA PRO A 72 -20.95 18.91 12.35
C PRO A 72 -20.74 18.09 11.06
N ALA A 73 -21.75 18.06 10.19
CA ALA A 73 -21.67 17.32 8.93
C ALA A 73 -20.64 17.90 7.95
N LEU A 74 -20.34 19.19 8.11
CA LEU A 74 -19.21 19.86 7.49
C LEU A 74 -18.46 20.55 8.62
N LEU A 75 -17.20 20.19 8.86
CA LEU A 75 -16.33 21.05 9.64
C LEU A 75 -16.11 22.32 8.80
N PRO A 76 -16.57 23.50 9.24
CA PRO A 76 -16.16 24.73 8.58
C PRO A 76 -14.63 24.77 8.68
N GLN A 77 -13.98 25.13 7.57
CA GLN A 77 -12.58 25.53 7.52
C GLN A 77 -12.23 26.18 8.86
N GLU A 78 -11.41 25.51 9.69
CA GLU A 78 -10.83 26.25 10.80
C GLU A 78 -10.09 27.42 10.15
N GLU A 79 -10.39 28.65 10.56
CA GLU A 79 -9.88 29.91 9.98
C GLU A 79 -8.34 30.09 10.14
N GLY A 80 -7.59 28.99 10.22
CA GLY A 80 -6.13 28.90 10.00
C GLY A 80 -5.73 27.95 8.87
N PHE A 81 -6.69 27.35 8.14
CA PHE A 81 -6.46 26.46 6.98
C PHE A 81 -6.90 27.09 5.65
N ALA A 82 -6.91 28.42 5.57
CA ALA A 82 -6.87 29.10 4.28
C ALA A 82 -5.44 28.98 3.72
N GLU A 83 -5.07 27.80 3.22
CA GLU A 83 -4.02 27.77 2.20
C GLU A 83 -4.63 28.39 0.94
N GLU A 84 -4.03 29.50 0.53
CA GLU A 84 -4.35 30.20 -0.71
C GLU A 84 -4.54 29.21 -1.87
N THR A 85 -5.35 29.66 -2.82
CA THR A 85 -5.67 29.10 -4.14
C THR A 85 -4.48 28.61 -5.00
N THR A 86 -3.27 28.53 -4.45
CA THR A 86 -2.09 27.87 -5.00
C THR A 86 -2.04 26.35 -4.74
N SER A 87 -2.94 25.81 -3.90
CA SER A 87 -2.97 24.39 -3.47
C SER A 87 -3.40 23.36 -4.53
N LEU A 88 -3.93 23.78 -5.69
CA LEU A 88 -4.18 22.84 -6.81
C LEU A 88 -2.90 22.45 -7.56
N MET A 89 -1.81 23.20 -7.41
CA MET A 89 -0.55 22.93 -8.12
C MET A 89 0.35 21.89 -7.43
N ASP A 90 0.03 21.49 -6.20
CA ASP A 90 0.86 20.61 -5.36
C ASP A 90 -0.03 19.61 -4.56
N SER A 91 -1.07 19.08 -5.20
CA SER A 91 -2.05 18.16 -4.60
C SER A 91 -2.44 16.99 -5.52
N GLY A 92 -1.56 16.58 -6.44
CA GLY A 92 -1.81 15.46 -7.37
C GLY A 92 -2.88 15.74 -8.43
N CYS A 93 -3.69 16.79 -8.24
CA CYS A 93 -4.69 17.34 -9.15
C CYS A 93 -4.13 18.41 -10.11
N ALA A 94 -2.84 18.74 -10.00
CA ALA A 94 -2.19 19.69 -10.89
C ALA A 94 -2.28 19.20 -12.35
N TYR A 95 -2.35 20.16 -13.29
CA TYR A 95 -2.36 19.86 -14.72
C TYR A 95 -1.16 18.97 -15.04
N PRO A 96 -1.37 17.80 -15.69
CA PRO A 96 -0.29 16.88 -15.91
C PRO A 96 0.77 17.53 -16.79
N GLY A 97 2.02 17.47 -16.36
CA GLY A 97 3.11 17.51 -17.34
C GLY A 97 2.87 16.33 -18.28
N TRP A 98 2.70 16.62 -19.58
CA TRP A 98 2.71 15.59 -20.61
C TRP A 98 4.12 15.00 -20.60
N GLY A 99 4.27 13.89 -19.91
CA GLY A 99 5.55 13.27 -19.62
C GLY A 99 5.32 11.78 -19.49
N SER A 100 6.14 11.02 -20.20
CA SER A 100 6.11 9.56 -20.15
C SER A 100 6.90 9.01 -18.96
N GLY A 101 7.39 9.87 -18.05
CA GLY A 101 8.33 9.48 -17.00
C GLY A 101 9.55 8.72 -17.54
N THR A 102 10.41 8.23 -16.66
CA THR A 102 11.43 7.25 -17.06
C THR A 102 10.79 5.87 -17.14
N HIS A 103 10.78 5.28 -18.34
CA HIS A 103 10.18 3.98 -18.62
C HIS A 103 10.95 3.26 -19.73
N TYR A 104 10.64 1.98 -19.92
CA TYR A 104 11.05 1.20 -21.10
C TYR A 104 9.89 0.35 -21.59
N PHE A 105 10.03 -0.22 -22.78
CA PHE A 105 9.00 -1.06 -23.38
C PHE A 105 9.32 -2.55 -23.18
N GLU A 106 8.34 -3.32 -22.73
CA GLU A 106 8.39 -4.78 -22.70
C GLU A 106 7.08 -5.32 -23.29
N ASN A 107 7.16 -6.07 -24.39
CA ASN A 107 5.97 -6.60 -25.10
C ASN A 107 4.92 -5.53 -25.48
N GLY A 108 5.36 -4.28 -25.69
CA GLY A 108 4.50 -3.13 -25.99
C GLY A 108 4.02 -2.36 -24.75
N ASP A 109 4.13 -2.94 -23.55
CA ASP A 109 3.78 -2.25 -22.31
C ASP A 109 4.86 -1.24 -21.95
N MET A 110 4.46 -0.05 -21.49
CA MET A 110 5.39 0.93 -20.90
C MET A 110 5.60 0.59 -19.42
N ILE A 111 6.75 0.03 -19.11
CA ILE A 111 7.13 -0.33 -17.74
C ILE A 111 7.81 0.86 -17.08
N PRO A 112 7.25 1.44 -16.00
CA PRO A 112 7.94 2.50 -15.25
C PRO A 112 9.28 2.00 -14.72
N HIS A 113 10.37 2.73 -14.96
CA HIS A 113 11.72 2.32 -14.52
C HIS A 113 11.81 2.04 -13.01
N ARG A 114 11.03 2.80 -12.22
CA ARG A 114 10.93 2.67 -10.76
C ARG A 114 10.33 1.33 -10.31
N PHE A 115 9.62 0.60 -11.17
CA PHE A 115 9.14 -0.75 -10.85
C PHE A 115 10.30 -1.71 -10.63
N GLY A 116 11.35 -1.63 -11.46
CA GLY A 116 12.56 -2.41 -11.30
C GLY A 116 13.30 -2.11 -10.00
N LEU A 117 13.38 -0.84 -9.59
CA LEU A 117 14.05 -0.40 -8.36
C LEU A 117 13.38 -0.94 -7.09
N MET A 118 12.06 -1.18 -7.13
CA MET A 118 11.29 -1.76 -6.01
C MET A 118 10.98 -3.25 -6.21
N GLY A 119 11.55 -3.90 -7.22
CA GLY A 119 11.37 -5.34 -7.46
C GLY A 119 9.97 -5.75 -7.93
N ILE A 120 9.15 -4.84 -8.46
CA ILE A 120 7.77 -5.13 -8.88
C ILE A 120 7.73 -6.14 -10.03
N GLU A 121 8.58 -5.96 -11.04
CA GLU A 121 8.63 -6.86 -12.20
C GLU A 121 9.09 -8.27 -11.82
N LYS A 122 10.07 -8.36 -10.91
CA LYS A 122 10.49 -9.65 -10.35
C LYS A 122 9.35 -10.30 -9.56
N ALA A 123 8.54 -9.50 -8.85
CA ALA A 123 7.39 -9.99 -8.10
C ALA A 123 6.34 -10.64 -9.00
N TRP A 124 6.15 -10.17 -10.24
CA TRP A 124 5.22 -10.75 -11.21
C TRP A 124 5.55 -12.19 -11.65
N THR A 125 6.76 -12.67 -11.38
CA THR A 125 7.11 -14.10 -11.53
C THR A 125 6.45 -14.99 -10.46
N ARG A 126 5.96 -14.39 -9.37
CA ARG A 126 5.38 -15.07 -8.20
C ARG A 126 3.90 -14.74 -7.98
N SER A 127 3.52 -13.49 -8.21
CA SER A 127 2.16 -12.99 -7.98
C SER A 127 1.90 -11.71 -8.76
N ARG A 128 0.67 -11.54 -9.25
CA ARG A 128 0.23 -10.39 -10.06
C ARG A 128 -1.05 -9.73 -9.54
N GLY A 129 -1.56 -10.20 -8.39
CA GLY A 129 -2.72 -9.60 -7.71
C GLY A 129 -4.07 -10.30 -7.93
N GLN A 130 -4.09 -11.45 -8.63
CA GLN A 130 -5.33 -12.18 -8.91
C GLN A 130 -6.14 -12.51 -7.64
N GLY A 131 -7.46 -12.30 -7.69
CA GLY A 131 -8.36 -12.62 -6.58
C GLY A 131 -8.28 -11.65 -5.39
N VAL A 132 -7.70 -10.47 -5.62
CA VAL A 132 -7.70 -9.32 -4.70
C VAL A 132 -8.42 -8.17 -5.38
N VAL A 133 -9.27 -7.48 -4.61
CA VAL A 133 -10.01 -6.30 -5.06
C VAL A 133 -9.29 -5.04 -4.59
N ILE A 134 -9.00 -4.15 -5.53
CA ILE A 134 -8.53 -2.79 -5.24
C ILE A 134 -9.72 -1.85 -5.22
N GLY A 135 -9.94 -1.20 -4.08
CA GLY A 135 -10.98 -0.20 -3.89
C GLY A 135 -10.44 1.22 -4.00
N VAL A 136 -10.63 1.88 -5.14
CA VAL A 136 -10.22 3.27 -5.34
C VAL A 136 -11.40 4.20 -5.08
N ALA A 137 -11.59 4.63 -3.84
CA ALA A 137 -12.47 5.73 -3.49
C ALA A 137 -11.71 7.04 -3.67
N ASP A 138 -11.98 7.79 -4.75
CA ASP A 138 -11.22 8.97 -5.16
C ASP A 138 -12.10 9.91 -6.03
N THR A 139 -11.50 10.63 -6.98
CA THR A 139 -12.21 11.53 -7.91
C THR A 139 -12.97 10.82 -9.04
N GLY A 140 -12.97 9.49 -9.01
CA GLY A 140 -13.61 8.64 -10.02
C GLY A 140 -12.69 8.22 -11.15
N LEU A 141 -13.26 7.46 -12.08
CA LEU A 141 -12.63 7.09 -13.34
C LEU A 141 -13.14 7.96 -14.48
N ASP A 142 -12.27 8.20 -15.44
CA ASP A 142 -12.66 8.61 -16.78
C ASP A 142 -13.18 7.37 -17.52
N TYR A 143 -14.42 7.43 -17.99
CA TYR A 143 -15.10 6.35 -18.68
C TYR A 143 -14.59 6.12 -20.11
N THR A 144 -13.77 7.03 -20.64
CA THR A 144 -13.14 6.97 -21.96
C THR A 144 -11.74 6.39 -21.92
N GLN A 145 -11.18 6.11 -20.74
CA GLN A 145 -9.91 5.38 -20.58
C GLN A 145 -10.14 3.88 -20.74
N GLU A 146 -9.84 3.33 -21.91
CA GLU A 146 -10.08 1.91 -22.26
C GLU A 146 -9.30 0.97 -21.33
N GLU A 147 -8.08 1.34 -20.92
CA GLU A 147 -7.26 0.54 -19.99
C GLU A 147 -7.94 0.30 -18.63
N LEU A 148 -8.85 1.19 -18.23
CA LEU A 148 -9.60 1.10 -16.98
C LEU A 148 -11.07 0.74 -17.21
N THR A 149 -11.47 0.47 -18.46
CA THR A 149 -12.85 0.16 -18.84
C THR A 149 -12.89 -1.07 -19.76
N THR A 150 -12.99 -0.89 -21.07
CA THR A 150 -13.21 -1.97 -22.05
C THR A 150 -12.01 -2.90 -22.22
N SER A 151 -10.79 -2.39 -22.08
CA SER A 151 -9.53 -3.14 -22.17
C SER A 151 -9.03 -3.64 -20.80
N PHE A 152 -9.75 -3.35 -19.71
CA PHE A 152 -9.34 -3.73 -18.35
C PHE A 152 -9.03 -5.23 -18.23
N SER A 153 -9.78 -6.10 -18.91
CA SER A 153 -9.54 -7.56 -18.86
C SER A 153 -8.81 -8.12 -20.09
N ALA A 154 -7.91 -7.34 -20.70
CA ALA A 154 -7.17 -7.70 -21.92
C ALA A 154 -5.74 -8.21 -21.66
N GLY A 155 -5.12 -8.81 -22.69
CA GLY A 155 -3.72 -9.22 -22.67
C GLY A 155 -3.40 -10.27 -21.61
N PHE A 156 -2.35 -10.05 -20.83
CA PHE A 156 -1.96 -10.86 -19.69
C PHE A 156 -2.80 -10.57 -18.41
N SER A 157 -3.89 -9.81 -18.52
CA SER A 157 -4.70 -9.34 -17.38
C SER A 157 -6.15 -9.83 -17.48
N THR A 158 -6.33 -11.12 -17.72
CA THR A 158 -7.64 -11.73 -17.98
C THR A 158 -8.38 -12.15 -16.71
N GLY A 159 -9.70 -12.33 -16.82
CA GLY A 159 -10.53 -12.89 -15.73
C GLY A 159 -10.80 -11.93 -14.57
N ARG A 160 -10.60 -10.63 -14.79
CA ARG A 160 -10.79 -9.57 -13.79
C ARG A 160 -12.13 -8.86 -13.99
N VAL A 161 -12.60 -8.19 -12.95
CA VAL A 161 -13.82 -7.40 -12.94
C VAL A 161 -13.49 -5.96 -12.54
N MET A 162 -14.00 -5.00 -13.31
CA MET A 162 -14.06 -3.59 -12.93
C MET A 162 -15.50 -3.20 -12.62
N ARG A 163 -15.69 -2.45 -11.53
CA ARG A 163 -16.95 -1.82 -11.17
C ARG A 163 -16.72 -0.35 -10.87
N ALA A 164 -17.65 0.49 -11.29
CA ALA A 164 -17.67 1.90 -10.95
C ALA A 164 -18.96 2.26 -10.21
N TRP A 165 -18.84 3.14 -9.22
CA TRP A 165 -19.98 3.73 -8.51
C TRP A 165 -19.66 5.17 -8.10
N SER A 166 -20.64 5.90 -7.59
CA SER A 166 -20.44 7.26 -7.13
C SER A 166 -21.44 7.70 -6.08
N THR A 167 -20.96 8.50 -5.14
CA THR A 167 -21.81 9.25 -4.19
C THR A 167 -22.26 10.58 -4.79
N LEU A 168 -21.59 11.03 -5.86
CA LEU A 168 -21.88 12.25 -6.60
C LEU A 168 -22.60 11.93 -7.92
N ALA A 169 -23.38 12.89 -8.44
CA ALA A 169 -23.93 12.79 -9.78
C ALA A 169 -23.14 13.67 -10.76
N PRO A 170 -22.73 13.18 -11.96
CA PRO A 170 -22.87 11.82 -12.49
C PRO A 170 -21.85 10.82 -11.94
N ALA A 171 -22.07 9.51 -12.19
CA ALA A 171 -21.26 8.45 -11.57
C ALA A 171 -19.81 8.33 -12.09
N TYR A 172 -19.57 8.79 -13.31
CA TYR A 172 -18.24 8.93 -13.89
C TYR A 172 -17.81 10.38 -13.85
N SER A 173 -16.50 10.65 -13.86
CA SER A 173 -16.07 12.01 -14.19
C SER A 173 -16.41 12.26 -15.67
N THR A 174 -17.29 13.21 -15.93
CA THR A 174 -17.56 13.72 -17.28
C THR A 174 -16.75 14.97 -17.58
N ARG A 175 -15.92 15.39 -16.63
CA ARG A 175 -15.14 16.60 -16.70
C ARG A 175 -13.70 16.24 -17.09
N PRO A 176 -13.20 16.78 -18.21
CA PRO A 176 -11.80 16.67 -18.57
C PRO A 176 -10.92 17.49 -17.62
N ALA A 177 -9.72 17.04 -17.27
CA ALA A 177 -8.84 17.68 -16.31
C ALA A 177 -8.34 19.06 -16.76
N TRP A 178 -8.45 19.35 -18.06
CA TRP A 178 -8.20 20.69 -18.60
C TRP A 178 -9.30 21.71 -18.26
N ASP A 179 -10.46 21.26 -17.75
CA ASP A 179 -11.54 22.10 -17.21
C ASP A 179 -11.40 22.43 -15.72
N GLY A 180 -10.30 21.99 -15.09
CA GLY A 180 -10.04 22.14 -13.66
C GLY A 180 -10.52 20.98 -12.79
N SER A 181 -11.09 19.92 -13.37
CA SER A 181 -11.38 18.67 -12.67
C SER A 181 -10.12 17.82 -12.44
N CYS A 182 -10.13 17.03 -11.37
CA CYS A 182 -8.99 16.24 -10.96
C CYS A 182 -9.11 14.78 -11.47
N SER A 183 -8.31 14.36 -12.46
CA SER A 183 -8.27 12.97 -12.95
C SER A 183 -7.45 12.00 -12.07
N HIS A 184 -7.30 12.33 -10.79
CA HIS A 184 -6.45 11.61 -9.84
C HIS A 184 -6.91 10.16 -9.60
N GLY A 185 -8.22 9.90 -9.52
CA GLY A 185 -8.76 8.55 -9.37
C GLY A 185 -8.38 7.60 -10.52
N SER A 186 -8.49 8.04 -11.79
CA SER A 186 -8.01 7.28 -12.96
C SER A 186 -6.52 6.99 -12.85
N ARG A 187 -5.71 7.98 -12.46
CA ARG A 187 -4.26 7.83 -12.34
C ARG A 187 -3.86 6.84 -11.24
N MET A 188 -4.54 6.89 -10.10
CA MET A 188 -4.38 5.92 -9.00
C MET A 188 -4.78 4.51 -9.46
N ALA A 189 -5.97 4.36 -10.03
CA ALA A 189 -6.44 3.07 -10.54
C ALA A 189 -5.52 2.50 -11.62
N GLY A 190 -5.02 3.37 -12.51
CA GLY A 190 -4.03 3.06 -13.54
C GLY A 190 -2.73 2.52 -12.96
N LEU A 191 -2.12 3.23 -12.02
CA LEU A 191 -0.88 2.81 -11.37
C LEU A 191 -1.01 1.45 -10.68
N ILE A 192 -2.19 1.15 -10.14
CA ILE A 192 -2.41 -0.09 -9.40
C ILE A 192 -2.81 -1.23 -10.32
N THR A 193 -3.75 -1.01 -11.26
CA THR A 193 -4.51 -2.09 -11.92
C THR A 193 -4.55 -2.03 -13.45
N ALA A 194 -3.87 -1.08 -14.09
CA ALA A 194 -3.83 -1.04 -15.56
C ALA A 194 -3.35 -2.38 -16.13
N PRO A 195 -4.00 -2.90 -17.18
CA PRO A 195 -3.71 -4.21 -17.72
C PRO A 195 -2.35 -4.22 -18.40
N ARG A 196 -1.76 -5.40 -18.41
CA ARG A 196 -0.60 -5.74 -19.22
C ARG A 196 -1.06 -6.27 -20.58
N ASN A 197 -1.20 -5.41 -21.58
CA ASN A 197 -1.82 -5.72 -22.88
C ASN A 197 -1.05 -5.19 -24.09
N GLY A 198 0.09 -4.54 -23.89
CA GLY A 198 0.92 -3.97 -24.95
C GLY A 198 0.46 -2.61 -25.48
N ALA A 199 -0.52 -1.96 -24.84
CA ALA A 199 -1.12 -0.71 -25.32
C ALA A 199 -0.73 0.54 -24.50
N SER A 200 -0.48 0.39 -23.20
CA SER A 200 -0.24 1.50 -22.29
C SER A 200 0.77 1.14 -21.19
N THR A 201 0.85 1.95 -20.13
CA THR A 201 1.56 1.57 -18.91
C THR A 201 0.82 0.47 -18.16
N VAL A 202 1.55 -0.33 -17.40
CA VAL A 202 1.02 -1.45 -16.62
C VAL A 202 0.91 -1.10 -15.12
N GLY A 203 -0.14 -1.61 -14.48
CA GLY A 203 -0.35 -1.46 -13.04
C GLY A 203 0.51 -2.42 -12.21
N VAL A 204 0.83 -2.05 -10.97
CA VAL A 204 1.60 -2.91 -10.04
C VAL A 204 0.94 -4.27 -9.84
N ALA A 205 -0.38 -4.31 -9.71
CA ALA A 205 -1.21 -5.50 -9.53
C ALA A 205 -2.16 -5.70 -10.73
N HIS A 206 -1.57 -5.87 -11.91
CA HIS A 206 -2.28 -5.93 -13.18
C HIS A 206 -3.24 -7.14 -13.32
N GLU A 207 -3.25 -8.10 -12.40
CA GLU A 207 -4.25 -9.18 -12.35
C GLU A 207 -5.36 -8.98 -11.29
N SER A 208 -5.37 -7.85 -10.55
CA SER A 208 -6.41 -7.55 -9.54
C SER A 208 -7.73 -7.04 -10.13
N ASP A 209 -8.82 -7.26 -9.39
CA ASP A 209 -10.12 -6.62 -9.64
C ASP A 209 -10.09 -5.15 -9.19
N LEU A 210 -10.97 -4.32 -9.77
CA LEU A 210 -11.09 -2.90 -9.44
C LEU A 210 -12.53 -2.53 -9.06
N ILE A 211 -12.69 -1.87 -7.92
CA ILE A 211 -13.88 -1.10 -7.58
C ILE A 211 -13.46 0.36 -7.48
N ALA A 212 -13.93 1.19 -8.41
CA ALA A 212 -13.70 2.63 -8.36
C ALA A 212 -14.96 3.35 -7.88
N VAL A 213 -14.80 4.25 -6.90
CA VAL A 213 -15.89 5.07 -6.38
C VAL A 213 -15.52 6.54 -6.49
N ARG A 214 -16.31 7.30 -7.25
CA ARG A 214 -16.24 8.76 -7.25
C ARG A 214 -16.98 9.28 -6.02
N PHE A 215 -16.29 9.96 -5.12
CA PHE A 215 -16.95 10.56 -3.94
C PHE A 215 -16.60 12.03 -3.72
N THR A 216 -15.62 12.54 -4.48
CA THR A 216 -15.13 13.91 -4.40
C THR A 216 -14.68 14.40 -5.78
N ASP A 217 -14.54 15.70 -5.97
CA ASP A 217 -13.93 16.30 -7.17
C ASP A 217 -12.51 16.83 -6.92
N GLY A 218 -12.06 16.79 -5.66
CA GLY A 218 -10.70 17.14 -5.23
C GLY A 218 -10.28 16.31 -4.02
N ILE A 219 -8.98 16.16 -3.80
CA ILE A 219 -8.45 15.22 -2.79
C ILE A 219 -8.10 15.87 -1.44
N VAL A 220 -8.34 17.17 -1.32
CA VAL A 220 -8.03 17.96 -0.13
C VAL A 220 -9.33 18.33 0.58
N ASP A 221 -9.36 18.08 1.89
CA ASP A 221 -10.47 18.40 2.78
C ASP A 221 -11.80 17.82 2.28
N VAL A 222 -11.75 16.53 1.93
CA VAL A 222 -12.91 15.81 1.39
C VAL A 222 -14.03 15.69 2.41
N ASP A 223 -15.26 15.59 1.91
CA ASP A 223 -16.45 15.37 2.72
C ASP A 223 -16.43 13.98 3.38
N ALA A 224 -16.43 13.95 4.71
CA ALA A 224 -16.31 12.73 5.49
C ALA A 224 -17.50 11.77 5.29
N TRP A 225 -18.70 12.29 5.01
CA TRP A 225 -19.88 11.46 4.77
C TRP A 225 -19.82 10.75 3.42
N ASN A 226 -19.46 11.47 2.35
CA ASN A 226 -19.21 10.86 1.04
C ASN A 226 -18.08 9.82 1.12
N ALA A 227 -17.04 10.07 1.90
CA ALA A 227 -15.98 9.10 2.13
C ALA A 227 -16.51 7.83 2.84
N VAL A 228 -17.38 7.97 3.85
CA VAL A 228 -18.05 6.84 4.52
C VAL A 228 -18.85 6.01 3.52
N LEU A 229 -19.69 6.64 2.70
CA LEU A 229 -20.49 5.94 1.70
C LEU A 229 -19.62 5.19 0.68
N ALA A 230 -18.49 5.77 0.29
CA ALA A 230 -17.57 5.14 -0.65
C ALA A 230 -16.86 3.93 -0.04
N ILE A 231 -16.37 4.05 1.21
CA ILE A 231 -15.81 2.93 1.96
C ILE A 231 -16.88 1.86 2.18
N ASP A 232 -18.12 2.26 2.45
CA ASP A 232 -19.23 1.33 2.66
C ASP A 232 -19.51 0.50 1.42
N TYR A 233 -19.62 1.17 0.26
CA TYR A 233 -19.80 0.50 -1.02
C TYR A 233 -18.65 -0.48 -1.34
N ILE A 234 -17.39 -0.09 -1.13
CA ILE A 234 -16.25 -0.97 -1.41
C ILE A 234 -16.22 -2.17 -0.44
N GLY A 235 -16.45 -1.90 0.84
CA GLY A 235 -16.30 -2.90 1.88
C GLY A 235 -17.47 -3.89 1.96
N TRP A 236 -18.71 -3.42 1.78
CA TRP A 236 -19.93 -4.26 1.83
C TRP A 236 -20.36 -4.78 0.45
N GLY A 237 -20.00 -4.10 -0.64
CA GLY A 237 -20.65 -4.14 -1.96
C GLY A 237 -20.78 -5.47 -2.69
N HIS A 238 -20.42 -6.60 -2.08
CA HIS A 238 -20.59 -7.92 -2.68
C HIS A 238 -21.25 -8.98 -1.79
N ASN A 239 -21.80 -8.65 -0.61
CA ASN A 239 -22.36 -9.65 0.33
C ASN A 239 -21.40 -10.83 0.60
N ASP A 240 -20.12 -10.61 0.35
CA ASP A 240 -19.08 -11.61 0.39
C ASP A 240 -17.84 -10.94 0.98
N LEU A 241 -17.69 -11.13 2.28
CA LEU A 241 -16.53 -10.68 3.04
C LEU A 241 -15.32 -11.62 2.82
N SER A 242 -15.45 -12.66 1.97
CA SER A 242 -14.30 -13.49 1.58
C SER A 242 -13.37 -12.79 0.59
N TYR A 243 -13.82 -11.70 -0.05
CA TYR A 243 -12.98 -10.90 -0.93
C TYR A 243 -11.94 -10.10 -0.14
N ARG A 244 -10.68 -10.35 -0.47
CA ARG A 244 -9.51 -9.60 -0.02
C ARG A 244 -9.58 -8.20 -0.63
N ARG A 245 -9.60 -7.17 0.21
CA ARG A 245 -9.79 -5.78 -0.21
C ARG A 245 -8.64 -4.91 0.27
N VAL A 246 -8.03 -4.19 -0.66
CA VAL A 246 -7.04 -3.16 -0.39
C VAL A 246 -7.60 -1.82 -0.83
N LEU A 247 -7.61 -0.84 0.08
CA LEU A 247 -8.23 0.47 -0.12
C LEU A 247 -7.15 1.55 0.06
N PRO A 248 -6.48 2.00 -1.03
CA PRO A 248 -5.59 3.15 -0.98
C PRO A 248 -6.37 4.43 -0.68
N ILE A 249 -5.86 5.23 0.24
CA ILE A 249 -6.39 6.53 0.64
C ILE A 249 -5.37 7.60 0.22
N ALA A 250 -5.60 8.13 -0.98
CA ALA A 250 -4.76 9.14 -1.61
C ALA A 250 -5.40 10.54 -1.53
N TRP A 251 -6.16 10.79 -0.46
CA TRP A 251 -6.85 12.02 -0.14
C TRP A 251 -6.78 12.31 1.36
N ARG A 252 -7.06 13.55 1.77
CA ARG A 252 -7.12 13.95 3.18
C ARG A 252 -8.45 14.59 3.55
N SER A 253 -8.81 14.48 4.82
CA SER A 253 -9.92 15.23 5.41
C SER A 253 -9.56 15.69 6.81
N ALA A 254 -10.41 16.57 7.36
CA ALA A 254 -10.37 16.87 8.78
C ALA A 254 -10.71 15.61 9.60
N PRO A 255 -10.13 15.44 10.80
CA PRO A 255 -10.44 14.30 11.66
C PRO A 255 -11.95 14.21 11.94
N SER A 256 -12.55 13.06 11.62
CA SER A 256 -13.96 12.76 11.86
C SER A 256 -14.10 11.47 12.66
N GLY A 257 -14.92 11.52 13.71
CA GLY A 257 -15.28 10.34 14.50
C GLY A 257 -16.06 9.33 13.68
N MET A 258 -16.96 9.81 12.81
CA MET A 258 -17.78 8.95 11.95
C MET A 258 -16.95 8.18 10.95
N LEU A 259 -16.11 8.88 10.19
CA LEU A 259 -15.26 8.21 9.24
C LEU A 259 -14.24 7.31 9.95
N SER A 260 -13.77 7.68 11.16
CA SER A 260 -12.94 6.80 11.99
C SER A 260 -13.65 5.48 12.33
N ASP A 261 -14.89 5.54 12.84
CA ASP A 261 -15.65 4.36 13.26
C ASP A 261 -15.93 3.42 12.08
N TRP A 262 -16.28 3.96 10.92
CA TRP A 262 -16.50 3.17 9.71
C TRP A 262 -15.22 2.53 9.19
N MET A 263 -14.10 3.26 9.21
CA MET A 263 -12.79 2.69 8.88
C MET A 263 -12.42 1.56 9.86
N ASP A 264 -12.67 1.72 11.15
CA ASP A 264 -12.42 0.68 12.16
C ASP A 264 -13.31 -0.56 11.92
N TYR A 265 -14.60 -0.35 11.61
CA TYR A 265 -15.52 -1.43 11.27
C TYR A 265 -15.05 -2.26 10.06
N TYR A 266 -14.66 -1.61 8.96
CA TYR A 266 -14.17 -2.32 7.77
C TYR A 266 -12.79 -2.91 7.95
N HIS A 267 -11.94 -2.25 8.73
CA HIS A 267 -10.67 -2.80 9.12
C HIS A 267 -10.90 -4.13 9.84
N ASP A 268 -11.80 -4.18 10.83
CA ASP A 268 -12.12 -5.40 11.57
C ASP A 268 -12.76 -6.49 10.70
N MET A 269 -13.48 -6.12 9.64
CA MET A 269 -13.96 -7.04 8.61
C MET A 269 -12.88 -7.48 7.60
N GLY A 270 -11.64 -7.01 7.73
CA GLY A 270 -10.50 -7.45 6.94
C GLY A 270 -10.14 -6.56 5.77
N VAL A 271 -10.67 -5.34 5.65
CA VAL A 271 -10.17 -4.37 4.66
C VAL A 271 -8.80 -3.84 5.09
N LEU A 272 -7.84 -3.81 4.16
CA LEU A 272 -6.53 -3.21 4.38
C LEU A 272 -6.53 -1.76 3.87
N PHE A 273 -6.32 -0.81 4.77
CA PHE A 273 -6.20 0.60 4.42
C PHE A 273 -4.74 1.02 4.33
N ILE A 274 -4.40 1.79 3.30
CA ILE A 274 -3.05 2.31 3.05
C ILE A 274 -3.21 3.77 2.70
N GLY A 275 -2.62 4.68 3.46
CA GLY A 275 -2.87 6.12 3.36
C GLY A 275 -1.62 6.93 3.08
N ALA A 276 -1.77 7.98 2.26
CA ALA A 276 -0.70 8.93 1.99
C ALA A 276 -0.39 9.77 3.24
N VAL A 277 0.89 9.91 3.60
CA VAL A 277 1.29 10.78 4.72
C VAL A 277 0.92 12.25 4.52
N GLY A 278 0.70 12.65 3.27
CA GLY A 278 0.36 14.00 2.87
C GLY A 278 1.59 14.84 2.55
N GLN A 279 1.33 16.01 1.96
CA GLN A 279 2.36 16.96 1.59
C GLN A 279 1.89 18.40 1.76
N SER A 280 2.86 19.31 1.85
CA SER A 280 2.68 20.75 1.93
C SER A 280 3.93 21.47 1.43
N VAL A 281 3.88 22.80 1.32
CA VAL A 281 5.09 23.58 1.00
C VAL A 281 6.24 23.26 1.98
N CYS A 282 7.49 23.31 1.52
CA CYS A 282 8.65 22.92 2.33
C CYS A 282 8.83 23.71 3.63
N GLN A 283 8.11 24.81 3.85
CA GLN A 283 8.11 25.54 5.11
C GLN A 283 7.17 24.91 6.16
N ASN A 284 6.24 24.05 5.74
CA ASN A 284 5.18 23.43 6.54
C ASN A 284 5.38 21.91 6.77
N TRP A 285 6.59 21.38 6.53
CA TRP A 285 6.89 19.95 6.69
C TRP A 285 6.59 19.38 8.08
N PHE A 286 6.52 20.25 9.10
CA PHE A 286 6.22 19.91 10.49
C PHE A 286 4.74 19.56 10.71
N ARG A 287 3.89 19.70 9.69
CA ARG A 287 2.57 19.09 9.68
C ARG A 287 2.77 17.57 9.75
N GLY A 288 2.32 16.96 10.85
CA GLY A 288 2.37 15.52 11.04
C GLY A 288 1.60 14.77 9.95
N VAL A 289 1.62 13.44 10.01
CA VAL A 289 0.92 12.56 9.06
C VAL A 289 -0.55 12.99 8.92
N ALA A 290 -1.02 13.11 7.68
CA ALA A 290 -2.37 13.55 7.36
C ALA A 290 -3.43 12.57 7.88
N TRP A 291 -4.64 13.08 8.13
CA TRP A 291 -5.78 12.24 8.45
C TRP A 291 -6.49 11.85 7.14
N PRO A 292 -6.88 10.57 6.92
CA PRO A 292 -6.88 9.46 7.90
C PRO A 292 -5.62 8.61 7.96
N ALA A 293 -4.58 8.87 7.17
CA ALA A 293 -3.36 8.06 7.14
C ALA A 293 -2.70 7.85 8.51
N ARG A 294 -2.84 8.82 9.43
CA ARG A 294 -2.32 8.74 10.80
C ARG A 294 -3.07 7.79 11.75
N LYS A 295 -4.16 7.15 11.31
CA LYS A 295 -4.89 6.18 12.16
C LYS A 295 -4.08 4.89 12.31
N ASP A 296 -4.09 4.31 13.50
CA ASP A 296 -3.38 3.06 13.83
C ASP A 296 -3.70 1.86 12.91
N ASN A 297 -4.88 1.86 12.27
CA ASN A 297 -5.32 0.81 11.35
C ASN A 297 -5.09 1.12 9.87
N VAL A 298 -4.32 2.17 9.56
CA VAL A 298 -3.95 2.58 8.21
C VAL A 298 -2.44 2.50 8.08
N ILE A 299 -1.93 1.84 7.04
CA ILE A 299 -0.50 1.87 6.73
C ILE A 299 -0.17 3.25 6.14
N ALA A 300 0.54 4.10 6.87
CA ALA A 300 0.92 5.41 6.38
C ALA A 300 2.17 5.35 5.48
N VAL A 301 2.06 5.85 4.24
CA VAL A 301 3.11 5.73 3.20
C VAL A 301 3.67 7.09 2.81
N ALA A 302 4.99 7.24 2.95
CA ALA A 302 5.75 8.38 2.47
C ALA A 302 6.22 8.18 1.01
N GLY A 303 6.18 9.25 0.23
CA GLY A 303 6.81 9.30 -1.10
C GLY A 303 8.28 9.72 -1.01
N VAL A 304 9.16 9.00 -1.68
CA VAL A 304 10.58 9.33 -1.78
C VAL A 304 11.05 9.39 -3.23
N GLU A 305 12.08 10.18 -3.48
CA GLU A 305 12.71 10.32 -4.80
C GLU A 305 13.65 9.12 -5.09
N ASP A 306 14.08 8.95 -6.35
CA ASP A 306 14.92 7.81 -6.78
C ASP A 306 16.28 7.72 -6.07
N ASN A 307 16.78 8.85 -5.58
CA ASN A 307 18.01 8.91 -4.80
C ASN A 307 17.79 8.57 -3.31
N ASN A 308 16.62 8.02 -2.96
CA ASN A 308 16.17 7.72 -1.61
C ASN A 308 15.95 8.96 -0.74
N ASP A 309 15.90 10.17 -1.30
CA ASP A 309 15.62 11.37 -0.51
C ASP A 309 14.13 11.52 -0.21
N LEU A 310 13.84 11.93 1.03
CA LEU A 310 12.50 12.39 1.39
C LEU A 310 12.40 13.88 1.01
N PRO A 311 11.56 14.26 0.04
CA PRO A 311 11.38 15.66 -0.33
C PRO A 311 11.00 16.52 0.87
N CYS A 312 11.45 17.78 0.89
CA CYS A 312 11.11 18.68 2.00
C CYS A 312 9.61 18.93 2.16
N ARG A 313 8.83 18.79 1.08
CA ARG A 313 7.36 18.93 1.06
C ARG A 313 6.61 17.77 1.73
N MET A 314 7.28 16.64 1.94
CA MET A 314 6.64 15.43 2.47
C MET A 314 6.39 15.55 3.97
N HIS A 315 5.17 15.24 4.40
CA HIS A 315 4.84 15.14 5.82
C HIS A 315 5.58 13.94 6.44
N ARG A 316 5.79 14.02 7.76
CA ARG A 316 6.47 12.99 8.54
C ARG A 316 5.97 13.00 9.98
N GLY A 317 6.13 11.89 10.68
CA GLY A 317 5.68 11.73 12.05
C GLY A 317 5.82 10.30 12.55
N PRO A 318 5.61 10.07 13.85
CA PRO A 318 5.67 8.75 14.45
C PRO A 318 4.67 7.76 13.85
N GLU A 319 3.69 8.21 13.08
CA GLU A 319 2.70 7.37 12.38
C GLU A 319 3.18 6.86 11.02
N THR A 320 4.30 7.36 10.46
CA THR A 320 4.83 6.91 9.15
C THR A 320 5.30 5.46 9.20
N ASP A 321 4.69 4.57 8.42
CA ASP A 321 4.97 3.14 8.46
C ASP A 321 5.89 2.64 7.36
N MET A 322 5.74 3.17 6.15
CA MET A 322 6.47 2.71 4.96
C MET A 322 6.85 3.88 4.07
N ALA A 323 7.79 3.64 3.15
CA ALA A 323 8.02 4.52 2.02
C ALA A 323 7.90 3.74 0.70
N ALA A 324 7.63 4.44 -0.38
CA ALA A 324 7.79 3.95 -1.74
C ALA A 324 8.32 5.06 -2.65
N LEU A 325 8.97 4.67 -3.74
CA LEU A 325 9.31 5.63 -4.79
C LEU A 325 8.02 6.27 -5.32
N MET A 326 8.12 7.52 -5.76
CA MET A 326 7.00 8.27 -6.32
C MET A 326 7.27 8.69 -7.76
N ASP A 327 6.27 9.28 -8.40
CA ASP A 327 6.29 9.79 -9.77
C ASP A 327 6.30 8.67 -10.84
N TYR A 328 5.14 8.38 -11.42
CA TYR A 328 4.98 7.29 -12.40
C TYR A 328 4.21 7.75 -13.62
N PRO A 329 4.60 7.33 -14.84
CA PRO A 329 3.68 7.38 -15.97
C PRO A 329 2.54 6.39 -15.74
N VAL A 330 1.32 6.80 -16.06
CA VAL A 330 0.10 6.01 -15.90
C VAL A 330 -0.88 6.28 -17.04
N PRO A 331 -1.86 5.39 -17.31
CA PRO A 331 -2.96 5.72 -18.21
C PRO A 331 -3.74 6.86 -17.55
N ALA A 332 -3.94 7.93 -18.31
CA ALA A 332 -4.50 9.16 -17.80
C ALA A 332 -6.00 9.22 -18.09
N GLU A 333 -6.45 10.36 -18.60
CA GLU A 333 -7.85 10.69 -18.78
C GLU A 333 -8.44 10.01 -20.01
N PHE A 334 -7.84 10.21 -21.18
CA PHE A 334 -8.31 9.62 -22.43
C PHE A 334 -7.51 8.38 -22.81
N THR A 335 -8.13 7.49 -23.59
CA THR A 335 -7.42 6.36 -24.20
C THR A 335 -6.21 6.83 -24.99
N GLY A 336 -5.08 6.17 -24.78
CA GLY A 336 -3.79 6.52 -25.38
C GLY A 336 -3.07 7.69 -24.72
N GLN A 337 -3.68 8.36 -23.73
CA GLN A 337 -3.01 9.39 -22.95
C GLN A 337 -2.22 8.76 -21.80
N ILE A 338 -0.98 9.24 -21.64
CA ILE A 338 -0.13 8.96 -20.50
C ILE A 338 0.05 10.27 -19.74
N ALA A 339 -0.06 10.21 -18.42
CA ALA A 339 0.25 11.32 -17.54
C ALA A 339 1.17 10.83 -16.43
N GLU A 340 1.88 11.76 -15.80
CA GLU A 340 2.56 11.47 -14.55
C GLU A 340 1.58 11.57 -13.39
N VAL A 341 1.60 10.57 -12.52
CA VAL A 341 1.06 10.68 -11.18
C VAL A 341 2.18 10.83 -10.19
N LYS A 342 2.14 11.92 -9.44
CA LYS A 342 3.24 12.34 -8.57
C LYS A 342 2.89 12.15 -7.11
N GLU A 343 3.84 12.48 -6.24
CA GLU A 343 3.59 12.72 -4.80
C GLU A 343 3.34 11.45 -3.97
N SER A 344 3.00 11.65 -2.69
CA SER A 344 2.66 10.57 -1.76
C SER A 344 1.47 9.70 -2.18
N SER A 345 0.57 10.22 -3.01
CA SER A 345 -0.52 9.44 -3.62
C SER A 345 0.01 8.30 -4.47
N SER A 346 1.01 8.57 -5.30
CA SER A 346 1.62 7.55 -6.15
C SER A 346 2.35 6.46 -5.35
N ALA A 347 3.05 6.84 -4.28
CA ALA A 347 3.66 5.91 -3.33
C ALA A 347 2.60 5.02 -2.64
N THR A 348 1.47 5.61 -2.24
CA THR A 348 0.33 4.89 -1.64
C THR A 348 -0.25 3.85 -2.60
N ALA A 349 -0.44 4.23 -3.87
CA ALA A 349 -0.89 3.32 -4.92
C ALA A 349 0.10 2.16 -5.15
N VAL A 350 1.40 2.43 -5.19
CA VAL A 350 2.42 1.37 -5.28
C VAL A 350 2.29 0.38 -4.14
N VAL A 351 2.25 0.85 -2.88
CA VAL A 351 2.14 -0.03 -1.72
C VAL A 351 0.82 -0.81 -1.73
N ALA A 352 -0.28 -0.21 -2.21
CA ALA A 352 -1.55 -0.92 -2.40
C ALA A 352 -1.47 -2.03 -3.45
N GLY A 353 -0.79 -1.78 -4.57
CA GLY A 353 -0.50 -2.82 -5.55
C GLY A 353 0.33 -3.95 -4.96
N VAL A 354 1.42 -3.63 -4.25
CA VAL A 354 2.26 -4.64 -3.58
C VAL A 354 1.48 -5.43 -2.54
N ALA A 355 0.60 -4.78 -1.77
CA ALA A 355 -0.29 -5.47 -0.84
C ALA A 355 -1.16 -6.51 -1.54
N ALA A 356 -1.67 -6.18 -2.74
CA ALA A 356 -2.43 -7.11 -3.56
C ALA A 356 -1.56 -8.28 -4.05
N LEU A 357 -0.32 -8.02 -4.45
CA LEU A 357 0.63 -9.07 -4.83
C LEU A 357 0.86 -10.05 -3.66
N ILE A 358 1.10 -9.54 -2.45
CA ILE A 358 1.27 -10.35 -1.24
C ILE A 358 0.01 -11.19 -1.00
N TRP A 359 -1.16 -10.58 -1.03
CA TRP A 359 -2.40 -11.26 -0.65
C TRP A 359 -2.87 -12.29 -1.69
N ALA A 360 -2.61 -12.04 -2.97
CA ALA A 360 -2.82 -13.01 -4.04
C ALA A 360 -1.86 -14.20 -3.93
N ARG A 361 -0.62 -13.96 -3.49
CA ARG A 361 0.36 -15.03 -3.22
C ARG A 361 -0.04 -15.89 -2.03
N HIS A 362 -0.62 -15.26 -1.02
CA HIS A 362 -1.03 -15.88 0.24
C HIS A 362 -2.53 -15.71 0.49
N PRO A 363 -3.38 -16.40 -0.27
CA PRO A 363 -4.83 -16.18 -0.25
C PRO A 363 -5.49 -16.47 1.11
N THR A 364 -4.84 -17.24 1.97
CA THR A 364 -5.34 -17.59 3.32
C THR A 364 -4.88 -16.64 4.41
N TRP A 365 -4.01 -15.67 4.09
CA TRP A 365 -3.53 -14.72 5.08
C TRP A 365 -4.61 -13.73 5.48
N THR A 366 -4.58 -13.37 6.75
CA THR A 366 -5.35 -12.26 7.28
C THR A 366 -4.72 -10.93 6.84
N ARG A 367 -5.52 -9.85 6.89
CA ARG A 367 -5.05 -8.48 6.71
C ARG A 367 -3.81 -8.14 7.55
N ASN A 368 -3.76 -8.59 8.81
CA ASN A 368 -2.60 -8.36 9.68
C ASN A 368 -1.33 -9.04 9.18
N GLN A 369 -1.43 -10.28 8.69
CA GLN A 369 -0.27 -10.98 8.12
C GLN A 369 0.24 -10.30 6.85
N VAL A 370 -0.67 -9.76 6.02
CA VAL A 370 -0.30 -8.96 4.84
C VAL A 370 0.40 -7.65 5.27
N ARG A 371 -0.14 -6.93 6.24
CA ARG A 371 0.49 -5.72 6.81
C ARG A 371 1.89 -6.03 7.36
N ASP A 372 2.02 -7.06 8.18
CA ASP A 372 3.30 -7.43 8.78
C ASP A 372 4.32 -7.81 7.70
N ARG A 373 3.87 -8.44 6.60
CA ARG A 373 4.72 -8.73 5.44
C ARG A 373 5.15 -7.46 4.68
N ILE A 374 4.26 -6.48 4.54
CA ILE A 374 4.61 -5.16 3.99
C ILE A 374 5.75 -4.55 4.81
N TYR A 375 5.62 -4.50 6.14
CA TYR A 375 6.65 -3.98 7.03
C TYR A 375 7.97 -4.76 6.90
N GLN A 376 7.90 -6.10 6.88
CA GLN A 376 9.06 -6.97 6.73
C GLN A 376 9.78 -6.82 5.40
N SER A 377 9.13 -6.26 4.38
CA SER A 377 9.71 -6.03 3.06
C SER A 377 10.43 -4.68 2.92
N GLY A 378 10.32 -3.82 3.93
CA GLY A 378 10.95 -2.50 3.94
C GLY A 378 12.48 -2.55 4.07
N GLN A 379 13.14 -1.60 3.41
CA GLN A 379 14.60 -1.43 3.41
C GLN A 379 15.24 -1.35 4.81
N HIS A 380 14.56 -0.73 5.77
CA HIS A 380 15.06 -0.50 7.13
C HIS A 380 14.63 -1.57 8.13
N TYR A 381 13.71 -2.48 7.77
CA TYR A 381 13.20 -3.50 8.68
C TYR A 381 14.33 -4.31 9.35
N PRO A 382 14.31 -4.50 10.69
CA PRO A 382 13.21 -4.22 11.62
C PRO A 382 13.23 -2.80 12.23
N ASN A 383 14.14 -1.93 11.80
CA ASN A 383 14.23 -0.56 12.30
C ASN A 383 13.22 0.33 11.56
N ARG A 384 12.53 1.18 12.32
CA ARG A 384 11.53 2.12 11.81
C ARG A 384 11.93 3.54 12.21
N ASP A 385 11.77 4.49 11.29
CA ASP A 385 11.97 5.91 11.55
C ASP A 385 10.72 6.74 11.19
N GLU A 386 10.61 7.96 11.72
CA GLU A 386 9.42 8.81 11.54
C GLU A 386 9.31 9.43 10.14
N ARG A 387 10.35 9.32 9.31
CA ARG A 387 10.46 9.93 7.99
C ARG A 387 10.06 8.97 6.88
N ARG A 388 10.51 7.72 6.96
CA ARG A 388 10.35 6.69 5.93
C ARG A 388 9.78 5.38 6.48
N GLY A 389 9.46 5.32 7.77
CA GLY A 389 8.96 4.11 8.41
C GLY A 389 9.99 2.97 8.32
N TYR A 390 9.56 1.79 7.89
CA TYR A 390 10.44 0.66 7.60
C TYR A 390 11.22 0.81 6.28
N GLY A 391 11.20 1.98 5.65
CA GLY A 391 11.94 2.29 4.42
C GLY A 391 11.18 1.95 3.15
N ILE A 392 11.88 2.04 2.00
CA ILE A 392 11.31 1.75 0.69
C ILE A 392 10.87 0.29 0.62
N ILE A 393 9.62 0.07 0.20
CA ILE A 393 9.06 -1.26 -0.01
C ILE A 393 9.79 -2.01 -1.15
N ASN A 394 10.11 -3.29 -0.93
CA ASN A 394 10.58 -4.18 -1.98
C ASN A 394 9.50 -5.25 -2.27
N ALA A 395 8.85 -5.13 -3.42
CA ALA A 395 7.76 -6.01 -3.84
C ALA A 395 8.22 -7.46 -4.03
N PHE A 396 9.44 -7.68 -4.54
CA PHE A 396 9.97 -9.02 -4.74
C PHE A 396 10.20 -9.73 -3.42
N ARG A 397 10.83 -9.04 -2.46
CA ARG A 397 10.93 -9.48 -1.06
C ARG A 397 9.56 -9.75 -0.48
N ALA A 398 8.61 -8.84 -0.69
CA ALA A 398 7.26 -8.95 -0.14
C ALA A 398 6.52 -10.22 -0.58
N VAL A 399 6.73 -10.70 -1.81
CA VAL A 399 6.10 -11.94 -2.33
C VAL A 399 6.97 -13.19 -2.23
N GLY A 400 8.08 -13.13 -1.49
CA GLY A 400 8.86 -14.30 -1.14
C GLY A 400 10.13 -14.55 -1.88
N GLY A 401 10.76 -13.48 -2.36
CA GLY A 401 11.90 -13.52 -3.25
C GLY A 401 13.12 -14.27 -2.71
N PHE A 402 13.10 -15.60 -2.71
CA PHE A 402 14.24 -16.52 -2.61
C PHE A 402 14.26 -17.43 -3.85
N GLU A 403 14.89 -16.94 -4.92
CA GLU A 403 14.92 -17.55 -6.26
C GLU A 403 15.80 -18.77 -6.32
N SER A 404 17.04 -18.63 -5.89
CA SER A 404 18.08 -19.64 -6.01
C SER A 404 19.13 -19.47 -4.94
N LEU A 405 20.00 -20.46 -4.83
CA LEU A 405 21.13 -20.46 -3.93
C LEU A 405 22.28 -21.12 -4.68
N TRP A 406 23.44 -20.47 -4.71
CA TRP A 406 24.66 -21.11 -5.18
C TRP A 406 25.77 -21.00 -4.12
N VAL A 407 26.74 -21.90 -4.22
CA VAL A 407 27.94 -21.91 -3.40
C VAL A 407 29.11 -21.59 -4.31
N ASP A 408 29.91 -20.61 -3.90
CA ASP A 408 31.23 -20.38 -4.47
C ASP A 408 32.27 -21.06 -3.59
N ALA A 409 33.08 -21.90 -4.21
CA ALA A 409 34.21 -22.57 -3.60
C ALA A 409 35.19 -22.99 -4.71
N PRO A 410 36.51 -23.02 -4.41
CA PRO A 410 37.50 -23.47 -5.39
C PRO A 410 37.30 -24.94 -5.76
N SER A 411 37.56 -25.27 -7.02
CA SER A 411 37.51 -26.67 -7.50
C SER A 411 38.68 -27.52 -7.00
N TYR A 412 39.84 -26.88 -6.75
CA TYR A 412 41.09 -27.51 -6.33
C TYR A 412 41.77 -26.67 -5.26
N VAL A 413 42.30 -27.33 -4.24
CA VAL A 413 43.06 -26.71 -3.14
C VAL A 413 44.16 -27.67 -2.73
N ASN A 414 45.36 -27.15 -2.44
CA ASN A 414 46.47 -28.01 -2.07
C ASN A 414 46.18 -28.73 -0.73
N PRO A 415 46.62 -29.99 -0.58
CA PRO A 415 46.54 -30.70 0.68
C PRO A 415 47.11 -29.90 1.86
N GLY A 416 46.36 -29.82 2.96
CA GLY A 416 46.79 -29.10 4.17
C GLY A 416 46.52 -27.59 4.16
N GLU A 417 46.03 -27.03 3.05
CA GLU A 417 45.58 -25.64 2.99
C GLU A 417 44.11 -25.48 3.42
N THR A 418 43.71 -24.23 3.63
CA THR A 418 42.34 -23.84 3.95
C THR A 418 41.72 -23.07 2.80
N TYR A 419 40.42 -23.22 2.60
CA TYR A 419 39.66 -22.40 1.65
C TYR A 419 38.38 -21.87 2.27
N THR A 420 37.86 -20.78 1.70
CA THR A 420 36.57 -20.20 2.07
C THR A 420 35.52 -20.64 1.07
N ALA A 421 34.39 -21.12 1.57
CA ALA A 421 33.17 -21.28 0.77
C ALA A 421 32.18 -20.19 1.16
N SER A 422 31.51 -19.61 0.15
CA SER A 422 30.54 -18.53 0.33
C SER A 422 29.20 -18.92 -0.30
N ALA A 423 28.12 -18.72 0.44
CA ALA A 423 26.76 -18.98 -0.01
C ALA A 423 26.16 -17.67 -0.53
N TYR A 424 25.61 -17.73 -1.73
CA TYR A 424 24.97 -16.59 -2.38
C TYR A 424 23.51 -16.93 -2.65
N PRO A 425 22.62 -16.63 -1.69
CA PRO A 425 21.19 -16.67 -1.95
C PRO A 425 20.82 -15.56 -2.92
N ARG A 426 20.12 -15.92 -4.00
CA ARG A 426 19.44 -14.98 -4.87
C ARG A 426 18.08 -14.67 -4.29
N GLY A 427 18.04 -13.61 -3.49
CA GLY A 427 16.81 -13.19 -2.85
C GLY A 427 17.02 -12.06 -1.86
N ASP A 428 15.92 -11.59 -1.29
CA ASP A 428 15.90 -10.36 -0.49
C ASP A 428 15.55 -10.61 0.99
N GLY A 429 15.45 -11.87 1.42
CA GLY A 429 15.18 -12.21 2.81
C GLY A 429 16.36 -11.88 3.73
N PRO A 430 16.17 -11.55 5.02
CA PRO A 430 17.13 -11.94 6.03
C PRO A 430 17.31 -13.46 5.97
N PHE A 431 18.53 -13.91 5.67
CA PHE A 431 18.86 -15.32 5.51
C PHE A 431 19.57 -15.86 6.74
N THR A 432 19.25 -17.11 7.07
CA THR A 432 20.05 -17.92 7.99
C THR A 432 20.75 -19.01 7.22
N TYR A 433 21.96 -19.37 7.67
CA TYR A 433 22.82 -20.32 7.00
C TYR A 433 23.04 -21.51 7.93
N GLN A 434 23.12 -22.70 7.36
CA GLN A 434 23.53 -23.90 8.05
C GLN A 434 24.45 -24.68 7.11
N TRP A 435 25.75 -24.59 7.38
CA TRP A 435 26.79 -25.28 6.62
C TRP A 435 27.01 -26.70 7.13
N SER A 436 27.57 -27.57 6.30
CA SER A 436 27.92 -28.94 6.64
C SER A 436 28.91 -29.07 7.82
N ASN A 437 29.72 -28.04 8.07
CA ASN A 437 30.61 -27.94 9.23
C ASN A 437 29.97 -27.29 10.48
N GLY A 438 28.68 -26.97 10.43
CA GLY A 438 27.92 -26.35 11.52
C GLY A 438 27.98 -24.82 11.59
N ALA A 439 28.70 -24.14 10.69
CA ALA A 439 28.73 -22.68 10.64
C ALA A 439 27.36 -22.08 10.27
N THR A 440 27.09 -20.87 10.76
CA THR A 440 25.80 -20.17 10.57
C THR A 440 25.90 -18.82 9.87
N THR A 441 27.07 -18.51 9.31
CA THR A 441 27.37 -17.26 8.58
C THR A 441 27.26 -17.44 7.07
N ALA A 442 27.24 -16.33 6.31
CA ALA A 442 27.15 -16.37 4.84
C ALA A 442 28.36 -17.04 4.16
N SER A 443 29.49 -17.13 4.86
CA SER A 443 30.68 -17.86 4.43
C SER A 443 31.29 -18.62 5.60
N THR A 444 32.09 -19.64 5.30
CA THR A 444 32.86 -20.40 6.28
C THR A 444 34.13 -20.95 5.68
N THR A 445 35.12 -21.22 6.53
CA THR A 445 36.40 -21.84 6.16
C THR A 445 36.37 -23.36 6.36
N TYR A 446 37.01 -24.09 5.46
CA TYR A 446 37.24 -25.54 5.51
C TYR A 446 38.73 -25.86 5.44
N ASN A 447 39.14 -26.97 6.05
CA ASN A 447 40.48 -27.53 5.95
C ASN A 447 40.46 -28.70 4.95
N VAL A 448 41.43 -28.74 4.03
CA VAL A 448 41.52 -29.79 3.02
C VAL A 448 42.42 -30.91 3.51
N GLY A 449 41.86 -32.11 3.57
CA GLY A 449 42.59 -33.33 3.93
C GLY A 449 43.62 -33.76 2.88
N TRP A 450 44.46 -34.73 3.23
CA TRP A 450 45.57 -35.21 2.40
C TRP A 450 45.17 -36.19 1.28
N GLY A 451 43.97 -36.05 0.71
CA GLY A 451 43.51 -36.84 -0.44
C GLY A 451 41.99 -36.97 -0.52
N GLY A 452 41.46 -36.93 -1.75
CA GLY A 452 40.04 -37.14 -2.06
C GLY A 452 39.26 -35.87 -2.41
N TRP A 453 37.95 -36.03 -2.55
CA TRP A 453 37.00 -34.94 -2.83
C TRP A 453 36.19 -34.64 -1.57
N GLN A 454 36.08 -33.37 -1.21
CA GLN A 454 35.27 -32.90 -0.10
C GLN A 454 33.97 -32.28 -0.64
N GLY A 455 32.84 -32.93 -0.34
CA GLY A 455 31.53 -32.38 -0.60
C GLY A 455 31.16 -31.36 0.47
N ILE A 456 30.82 -30.14 0.04
CA ILE A 456 30.28 -29.09 0.92
C ILE A 456 28.82 -28.84 0.57
N TRP A 457 28.01 -28.59 1.60
CA TRP A 457 26.62 -28.19 1.43
C TRP A 457 26.29 -27.08 2.41
N VAL A 458 25.36 -26.23 1.99
CA VAL A 458 24.75 -25.20 2.82
C VAL A 458 23.26 -25.23 2.62
N GLN A 459 22.50 -25.19 3.71
CA GLN A 459 21.08 -24.87 3.69
C GLN A 459 20.94 -23.41 4.07
N VAL A 460 20.28 -22.63 3.22
CA VAL A 460 19.91 -21.25 3.51
C VAL A 460 18.41 -21.17 3.66
N THR A 461 17.96 -20.56 4.76
CA THR A 461 16.54 -20.37 5.04
C THR A 461 16.21 -18.89 5.05
N ASP A 462 15.28 -18.50 4.19
CA ASP A 462 14.62 -17.20 4.26
C ASP A 462 13.84 -17.14 5.57
N GLN A 463 14.25 -16.27 6.49
CA GLN A 463 13.64 -16.16 7.82
C GLN A 463 12.21 -15.61 7.78
N VAL A 464 11.81 -14.99 6.66
CA VAL A 464 10.49 -14.38 6.52
C VAL A 464 9.48 -15.37 5.96
N GLU A 465 9.90 -16.30 5.10
CA GLU A 465 9.02 -17.34 4.54
C GLU A 465 9.20 -18.72 5.15
N GLY A 466 10.30 -18.95 5.87
CA GLY A 466 10.71 -20.29 6.27
C GLY A 466 11.11 -21.18 5.08
N LEU A 467 11.25 -20.61 3.87
CA LEU A 467 11.70 -21.34 2.69
C LEU A 467 13.18 -21.64 2.81
N SER A 468 13.52 -22.92 2.86
CA SER A 468 14.91 -23.39 2.77
C SER A 468 15.27 -23.82 1.36
N ARG A 469 16.47 -23.49 0.92
CA ARG A 469 17.13 -24.11 -0.23
C ARG A 469 18.48 -24.63 0.19
N SER A 470 18.93 -25.68 -0.47
CA SER A 470 20.27 -26.21 -0.27
C SER A 470 21.06 -26.10 -1.56
N ALA A 471 22.35 -25.81 -1.43
CA ALA A 471 23.30 -25.82 -2.52
C ALA A 471 24.54 -26.58 -2.10
N THR A 472 25.19 -27.19 -3.08
CA THR A 472 26.36 -28.04 -2.89
C THR A 472 27.48 -27.59 -3.80
N ALA A 473 28.72 -27.77 -3.35
CA ALA A 473 29.90 -27.69 -4.19
C ALA A 473 30.88 -28.82 -3.80
N THR A 474 31.84 -29.10 -4.67
CA THR A 474 32.83 -30.15 -4.45
C THR A 474 34.22 -29.54 -4.60
N VAL A 475 35.09 -29.77 -3.62
CA VAL A 475 36.48 -29.32 -3.63
C VAL A 475 37.40 -30.52 -3.65
N THR A 476 38.40 -30.48 -4.54
CA THR A 476 39.38 -31.56 -4.71
C THR A 476 40.65 -31.24 -3.94
N ALA A 477 41.15 -32.19 -3.15
CA ALA A 477 42.50 -32.11 -2.61
C ALA A 477 43.51 -32.40 -3.73
N GLY A 478 44.16 -31.36 -4.23
CA GLY A 478 45.12 -31.45 -5.32
C GLY A 478 45.39 -30.10 -5.97
N SER A 479 46.39 -30.05 -6.86
CA SER A 479 46.63 -28.90 -7.73
C SER A 479 45.63 -28.92 -8.89
N GLU A 480 45.25 -27.74 -9.38
CA GLU A 480 44.51 -27.61 -10.63
C GLU A 480 45.26 -28.41 -11.73
N PRO A 481 44.58 -29.28 -12.50
CA PRO A 481 45.22 -29.90 -13.64
C PRO A 481 45.67 -28.79 -14.59
N GLY A 482 46.96 -28.79 -14.95
CA GLY A 482 47.49 -27.85 -15.92
C GLY A 482 46.71 -27.90 -17.23
N PRO A 483 46.80 -26.86 -18.07
CA PRO A 483 46.14 -26.86 -19.38
C PRO A 483 46.49 -28.16 -20.10
N SER A 484 45.47 -28.87 -20.59
CA SER A 484 45.68 -30.09 -21.37
C SER A 484 46.44 -29.69 -22.63
N CYS A 485 47.75 -29.90 -22.63
CA CYS A 485 48.52 -29.88 -23.85
C CYS A 485 48.42 -31.29 -24.45
N ASP A 486 48.05 -31.36 -25.72
CA ASP A 486 48.10 -32.62 -26.47
C ASP A 486 49.54 -32.78 -26.97
N PRO A 487 50.28 -33.80 -26.53
CA PRO A 487 51.65 -34.02 -26.98
C PRO A 487 51.76 -34.31 -28.49
N ASN A 488 50.64 -34.61 -29.17
CA ASN A 488 50.58 -34.72 -30.63
C ASN A 488 50.42 -33.39 -31.35
N LEU A 489 50.06 -32.31 -30.63
CA LEU A 489 49.79 -30.97 -31.19
C LEU A 489 50.75 -29.89 -30.69
N ASP A 490 51.38 -30.07 -29.52
CA ASP A 490 52.38 -29.15 -28.96
C ASP A 490 53.68 -29.89 -28.56
N PRO A 491 54.80 -29.69 -29.28
CA PRO A 491 56.08 -30.35 -29.00
C PRO A 491 56.76 -29.87 -27.71
N PHE A 492 56.24 -28.84 -27.05
CA PHE A 492 56.70 -28.37 -25.73
C PHE A 492 55.86 -28.91 -24.57
N CYS A 493 54.84 -29.73 -24.86
CA CYS A 493 54.07 -30.42 -23.85
C CYS A 493 54.96 -31.47 -23.15
N PRO A 494 55.08 -31.47 -21.80
CA PRO A 494 55.87 -32.48 -21.09
C PRO A 494 55.29 -33.89 -21.36
N ALA A 495 56.19 -34.82 -21.70
CA ALA A 495 55.87 -36.20 -22.10
C ALA A 495 55.32 -37.07 -20.96
#